data_AF-A8SB83-F1
#
_entry.id   AF-A8SB83-F1
#
_cell.length_a   1.000
_cell.length_b   1.000
_cell.length_c   1.000
_cell.angle_alpha   90.00
_cell.angle_beta   90.00
_cell.angle_gamma   90.00
#
_symmetry.space_group_name_H-M   'P 1'
#
loop_
_entity.id
_entity.type
_entity.pdbx_description
1 polymer ?
#
loop_
_entity_poly.entity_id
_entity_poly.type
_entity_poly.pdbx_seq_one_letter_code
_entity_poly.pdbx_strand_id
1 'polypeptide(L)' 'MTIEEACRLLDPATTAEELAKIEYYHGFSGKKACIEAIDEACTILVEFARSHNKEGEK' A
#
# COMPACT_ATOMS: atom_id res chain seq x y z
N MET A 1 -6.43 0.24 5.44
CA MET A 1 -6.24 0.71 4.06
C MET A 1 -7.19 -0.04 3.12
N THR A 2 -7.76 0.60 2.09
CA THR A 2 -8.54 -0.05 1.01
C THR A 2 -7.65 -0.50 -0.15
N ILE A 3 -8.18 -1.26 -1.11
CA ILE A 3 -7.44 -1.64 -2.33
C ILE A 3 -7.05 -0.41 -3.14
N GLU A 4 -7.94 0.58 -3.27
CA GLU A 4 -7.66 1.82 -4.00
C GLU A 4 -6.57 2.65 -3.31
N GLU A 5 -6.57 2.70 -1.98
CA GLU A 5 -5.52 3.37 -1.20
C GLU A 5 -4.18 2.64 -1.35
N ALA A 6 -4.17 1.30 -1.28
CA ALA A 6 -2.97 0.49 -1.50
C ALA A 6 -2.40 0.67 -2.91
N CYS A 7 -3.27 0.67 -3.93
CA CYS A 7 -2.87 0.97 -5.31
C CYS A 7 -2.25 2.36 -5.42
N ARG A 8 -2.87 3.39 -4.87
CA ARG A 8 -2.33 4.76 -4.93
C ARG A 8 -1.01 4.89 -4.17
N LEU A 9 -0.87 4.20 -3.03
CA LEU A 9 0.38 4.21 -2.26
C LEU A 9 1.53 3.57 -3.04
N LEU A 10 1.26 2.51 -3.81
CA LEU A 10 2.26 1.76 -4.57
C LEU A 10 2.37 2.17 -6.06
N ASP A 11 1.52 3.08 -6.54
CA ASP A 11 1.58 3.62 -7.90
C ASP A 11 2.74 4.61 -8.03
N PRO A 12 3.72 4.37 -8.93
CA PRO A 12 4.86 5.27 -9.13
C PRO A 12 4.50 6.74 -9.38
N ALA A 13 3.31 7.03 -9.92
CA ALA A 13 2.83 8.40 -10.14
C ALA A 13 2.48 9.13 -8.83
N THR A 14 2.11 8.41 -7.76
CA THR A 14 1.62 8.99 -6.51
C THR A 14 2.36 8.55 -5.25
N THR A 15 3.17 7.48 -5.30
CA THR A 15 3.91 6.93 -4.15
C THR A 15 4.69 8.00 -3.39
N ALA A 16 5.43 8.87 -4.08
CA ALA A 16 6.23 9.89 -3.42
C ALA A 16 5.37 10.89 -2.61
N GLU A 17 4.23 11.30 -3.16
CA GLU A 17 3.32 12.24 -2.51
C GLU A 17 2.63 11.59 -1.30
N GLU A 18 2.16 10.35 -1.44
CA GLU A 18 1.48 9.62 -0.37
C GLU A 18 2.44 9.30 0.80
N LEU A 19 3.68 8.89 0.50
CA LEU A 19 4.70 8.69 1.54
C LEU A 19 5.06 10.01 2.24
N ALA A 20 5.19 11.12 1.51
CA ALA A 20 5.45 12.42 2.12
C ALA A 20 4.34 12.86 3.07
N LYS A 21 3.06 12.59 2.73
CA LYS A 21 1.92 12.83 3.64
C LYS A 21 2.05 11.97 4.90
N ILE A 22 2.34 10.68 4.76
CA ILE A 22 2.51 9.77 5.89
C ILE A 22 3.65 10.25 6.80
N GLU A 23 4.80 10.61 6.24
CA GLU A 23 5.92 11.15 7.02
C GLU A 23 5.55 12.43 7.76
N TYR A 24 4.86 13.35 7.08
CA TYR A 24 4.42 14.63 7.66
C TYR A 24 3.52 14.42 8.88
N TYR A 25 2.55 13.51 8.80
CA TYR A 25 1.60 13.25 9.90
C TYR A 25 2.20 12.45 11.06
N HIS A 26 3.23 11.63 10.81
CA HIS A 26 3.82 10.76 11.85
C HIS A 26 5.11 11.31 12.47
N GLY A 27 5.60 12.47 12.01
CA GLY A 27 6.73 13.19 12.61
C GLY A 27 7.99 12.32 12.70
N PHE A 28 8.56 12.18 13.91
CA PHE A 28 9.76 11.37 14.14
C PHE A 28 9.58 9.88 13.80
N SER A 29 8.34 9.38 13.78
CA SER A 29 8.00 8.02 13.39
C SER A 29 7.68 7.89 11.89
N GLY A 30 7.82 8.96 11.10
CA GLY A 30 7.42 9.03 9.68
C GLY A 30 7.94 7.89 8.83
N LYS A 31 9.25 7.60 8.92
CA LYS A 31 9.88 6.51 8.17
C LYS A 31 9.32 5.14 8.54
N LYS A 32 9.08 4.92 9.83
CA LYS A 32 8.49 3.67 10.31
C LYS A 32 7.05 3.52 9.81
N ALA A 33 6.26 4.58 9.89
CA ALA A 33 4.88 4.61 9.39
C ALA A 33 4.80 4.37 7.87
N CYS A 34 5.77 4.88 7.10
CA CYS A 34 5.87 4.59 5.68
C CYS A 34 6.10 3.11 5.39
N ILE A 35 7.01 2.46 6.12
CA ILE A 35 7.27 1.02 5.96
C ILE A 35 6.02 0.21 6.31
N GLU A 36 5.38 0.52 7.44
CA GLU A 36 4.15 -0.16 7.87
C GLU A 36 3.01 0.01 6.83
N ALA A 37 2.87 1.19 6.24
CA ALA A 37 1.88 1.45 5.19
C ALA A 37 2.19 0.67 3.90
N ILE A 38 3.46 0.60 3.49
CA ILE A 38 3.89 -0.19 2.32
C ILE A 38 3.63 -1.68 2.56
N ASP A 39 3.93 -2.19 3.76
CA ASP A 39 3.70 -3.60 4.12
C ASP A 39 2.19 -3.95 4.12
N GLU A 40 1.35 -3.05 4.65
CA GLU A 40 -0.11 -3.19 4.58
C GLU A 40 -0.61 -3.20 3.14
N ALA A 41 -0.15 -2.25 2.30
CA ALA A 41 -0.53 -2.18 0.88
C ALA A 41 -0.11 -3.45 0.10
N CYS A 42 1.12 -3.93 0.32
CA CYS A 42 1.61 -5.15 -0.29
C CYS A 42 0.75 -6.36 0.10
N THR A 43 0.39 -6.46 1.39
CA THR A 43 -0.45 -7.54 1.90
C THR A 43 -1.81 -7.56 1.22
N ILE A 44 -2.48 -6.41 1.16
CA ILE A 44 -3.80 -6.25 0.52
C ILE A 44 -3.73 -6.66 -0.96
N LEU A 45 -2.73 -6.17 -1.71
CA LEU A 45 -2.62 -6.48 -3.14
C LEU A 45 -2.25 -7.94 -3.42
N VAL A 46 -1.41 -8.55 -2.57
CA VAL A 46 -1.08 -9.99 -2.69
C VAL A 46 -2.30 -10.86 -2.41
N GLU A 47 -3.09 -10.53 -1.38
CA GLU A 47 -4.33 -11.25 -1.07
C GLU A 47 -5.37 -11.09 -2.18
N PHE A 48 -5.50 -9.88 -2.73
CA PHE A 48 -6.36 -9.60 -3.87
C PHE A 48 -5.96 -10.43 -5.09
N ALA A 49 -4.67 -10.41 -5.47
CA ALA A 49 -4.14 -11.17 -6.59
C ALA A 49 -4.34 -12.69 -6.40
N ARG A 50 -4.12 -13.21 -5.20
CA ARG A 50 -4.33 -14.63 -4.88
C ARG A 50 -5.80 -15.03 -4.96
N SER A 51 -6.71 -14.14 -4.58
CA SER A 51 -8.16 -14.41 -4.62
C SER A 51 -8.66 -14.49 -6.07
N HIS A 52 -8.19 -13.59 -6.93
CA HIS A 52 -8.54 -13.60 -8.36
C HIS A 52 -7.83 -14.69 -9.18
N ASN A 53 -6.64 -15.13 -8.77
CA ASN A 53 -5.95 -16.22 -9.47
C ASN A 53 -6.61 -17.60 -9.22
N LYS A 54 -7.32 -17.79 -8.10
CA LYS A 54 -8.07 -19.02 -7.80
C LYS A 54 -9.35 -19.18 -8.63
N GLU A 55 -9.80 -18.13 -9.30
CA GLU A 55 -10.97 -18.15 -10.17
C GLU A 55 -10.63 -18.58 -11.61
N GLY A 56 -9.34 -18.55 -12.00
CA GLY A 56 -8.87 -18.97 -13.32
C GLY A 56 -8.54 -20.47 -13.46
N GLU A 57 -8.65 -21.26 -12.39
CA GLU A 57 -8.37 -22.71 -12.37
C GLU A 57 -9.63 -23.60 -12.25
N LYS A 58 -10.83 -23.05 -12.46
CA LYS A 58 -12.09 -23.82 -12.53
C LYS A 58 -12.61 -23.93 -13.95
#